data_AF-A0A958FSE0-F1
#
_entry.id   AF-A0A958FSE0-F1
#
_cell.length_a   1.000
_cell.length_b   1.000
_cell.length_c   1.000
_cell.angle_alpha   90.00
_cell.angle_beta   90.00
_cell.angle_gamma   90.00
#
_symmetry.space_group_name_H-M   'P 1'
#
loop_
_entity.id
_entity.type
_entity.pdbx_description
1 polymer ?
#
loop_
_entity_poly.entity_id
_entity_poly.type
_entity_poly.pdbx_seq_one_letter_code
_entity_poly.pdbx_strand_id
1 'polypeptide(L)'
;MVRIAKLPADKKFPQLGLLTDMNAARRFFQIRLPAFESGQLEITYIKMLRYRYLPGQNAWICYEMQITDHGTGEKGKQIFFGYLDLANEAYQMYRRALERPLLTPKYGPGLYFFPDFDMVMWGFPNDPKLPRLQRMLDESTFRKVMHEYREQFHIPAELSVDTLKIKIVKYVPQTRCTLRYDYTLSDGSHHRMYGKIFGRRVNAGIIYNTTKSLWDSEMSRRRQVLVPEPLLFVPEWNALFMSDLQGINMDERLDEIDLEKICAETGAILAGMQQVDIGGLTERSDRQTMFQVVKSQDT
;
A
#
# COMPACT_ATOMS: atom_id res chain seq x y z
N MET A 1 5.41 -4.28 -16.52
CA MET A 1 5.68 -5.18 -15.36
C MET A 1 7.10 -5.73 -15.50
N VAL A 2 8.08 -5.21 -14.76
CA VAL A 2 9.47 -5.68 -14.89
C VAL A 2 9.62 -7.00 -14.13
N ARG A 3 9.83 -8.11 -14.85
CA ARG A 3 10.34 -9.36 -14.27
C ARG A 3 11.76 -9.09 -13.82
N ILE A 4 12.01 -9.10 -12.52
CA ILE A 4 13.37 -8.96 -12.03
C ILE A 4 14.07 -10.31 -12.20
N ALA A 5 15.20 -10.27 -12.91
CA ALA A 5 16.20 -11.33 -12.94
C ALA A 5 16.55 -11.75 -11.49
N LYS A 6 16.78 -13.05 -11.33
CA LYS A 6 17.12 -13.74 -10.07
C LYS A 6 17.95 -12.84 -9.13
N LEU A 7 17.45 -12.61 -7.90
CA LEU A 7 18.21 -11.88 -6.88
C LEU A 7 19.60 -12.52 -6.70
N PRO A 8 20.68 -11.73 -6.61
CA PRO A 8 22.02 -12.28 -6.48
C PRO A 8 22.12 -13.11 -5.19
N ALA A 9 22.86 -14.22 -5.27
CA ALA A 9 23.13 -15.03 -4.09
C ALA A 9 23.99 -14.23 -3.10
N ASP A 10 23.43 -13.88 -1.93
CA ASP A 10 24.16 -13.27 -0.83
C ASP A 10 24.53 -14.34 0.19
N LYS A 11 25.83 -14.49 0.45
CA LYS A 11 26.32 -15.42 1.48
C LYS A 11 25.78 -15.10 2.87
N LYS A 12 25.44 -13.83 3.14
CA LYS A 12 24.85 -13.41 4.42
C LYS A 12 23.35 -13.69 4.48
N PHE A 13 22.67 -13.76 3.33
CA PHE A 13 21.26 -14.16 3.26
C PHE A 13 21.06 -15.38 2.35
N PRO A 14 21.59 -16.56 2.72
CA PRO A 14 21.45 -17.77 1.91
C PRO A 14 19.98 -18.14 1.63
N GLN A 15 19.07 -17.74 2.52
CA GLN A 15 17.64 -17.96 2.40
C GLN A 15 16.96 -17.16 1.27
N LEU A 16 17.56 -16.09 0.75
CA LEU A 16 16.94 -15.29 -0.31
C LEU A 16 16.65 -16.09 -1.57
N GLY A 17 17.50 -17.06 -1.91
CA GLY A 17 17.26 -17.94 -3.07
C GLY A 17 15.93 -18.70 -2.93
N LEU A 18 15.66 -19.27 -1.75
CA LEU A 18 14.41 -19.96 -1.47
C LEU A 18 13.21 -19.01 -1.45
N LEU A 19 13.35 -17.85 -0.80
CA LEU A 19 12.26 -16.89 -0.63
C LEU A 19 11.87 -16.18 -1.94
N THR A 20 12.75 -16.20 -2.94
CA THR A 20 12.53 -15.56 -4.24
C THR A 20 12.09 -16.52 -5.34
N ASP A 21 12.25 -17.82 -5.12
CA ASP A 21 11.62 -18.87 -5.92
C ASP A 21 10.18 -19.08 -5.43
N MET A 22 9.18 -18.74 -6.24
CA MET A 22 7.77 -18.81 -5.83
C MET A 22 7.31 -20.23 -5.53
N ASN A 23 7.85 -21.25 -6.19
CA ASN A 23 7.49 -22.64 -5.91
C ASN A 23 8.13 -23.12 -4.61
N ALA A 24 9.39 -22.77 -4.37
CA ALA A 24 10.09 -23.08 -3.13
C ALA A 24 9.46 -22.33 -1.94
N ALA A 25 9.19 -21.03 -2.08
CA ALA A 25 8.52 -20.22 -1.08
C ALA A 25 7.11 -20.75 -0.74
N ARG A 26 6.31 -21.14 -1.75
CA ARG A 26 4.99 -21.75 -1.52
C ARG A 26 5.08 -22.98 -0.63
N ARG A 27 5.97 -23.93 -0.99
CA ARG A 27 6.18 -25.17 -0.21
C ARG A 27 6.68 -24.86 1.19
N PHE A 28 7.64 -23.94 1.32
CA PHE A 28 8.16 -23.51 2.60
C PHE A 28 7.06 -22.98 3.51
N PHE A 29 6.26 -22.02 3.04
CA PHE A 29 5.19 -21.44 3.85
C PHE A 29 4.06 -22.44 4.14
N GLN A 30 3.71 -23.32 3.19
CA GLN A 30 2.73 -24.38 3.42
C GLN A 30 3.13 -25.29 4.58
N ILE A 31 4.42 -25.63 4.68
CA ILE A 31 4.95 -26.52 5.73
C ILE A 31 5.17 -25.78 7.05
N ARG A 32 5.59 -24.51 6.99
CA ARG A 32 6.15 -23.80 8.15
C ARG A 32 5.18 -22.84 8.84
N LEU A 33 4.03 -22.55 8.24
CA LEU A 33 3.01 -21.74 8.90
C LEU A 33 2.13 -22.63 9.79
N PRO A 34 2.07 -22.39 11.12
CA PRO A 34 1.28 -23.22 12.03
C PRO A 34 -0.20 -23.34 11.65
N ALA A 35 -0.77 -22.28 11.05
CA ALA A 35 -2.17 -22.29 10.60
C ALA A 35 -2.47 -23.31 9.47
N PHE A 36 -1.44 -23.84 8.83
CA PHE A 36 -1.54 -24.77 7.69
C PHE A 36 -1.17 -26.21 8.07
N GLU A 37 -0.79 -26.46 9.34
CA GLU A 37 -0.29 -27.75 9.83
C GLU A 37 -1.35 -28.87 9.73
N SER A 38 -2.63 -28.54 9.94
CA SER A 38 -3.73 -29.51 9.84
C SER A 38 -4.02 -29.98 8.41
N GLY A 39 -3.47 -29.32 7.40
CA GLY A 39 -3.82 -29.54 5.99
C GLY A 39 -5.18 -28.95 5.57
N GLN A 40 -5.94 -28.36 6.49
CA GLN A 40 -7.20 -27.69 6.16
C GLN A 40 -6.98 -26.47 5.26
N LEU A 41 -5.93 -25.68 5.51
CA LEU A 41 -5.58 -24.55 4.68
C LEU A 41 -4.50 -24.95 3.66
N GLU A 42 -4.71 -24.57 2.40
CA GLU A 42 -3.76 -24.79 1.31
C GLU A 42 -3.40 -23.48 0.61
N ILE A 43 -2.11 -23.20 0.50
CA ILE A 43 -1.55 -22.16 -0.37
C ILE A 43 -1.53 -22.70 -1.81
N THR A 44 -2.57 -22.38 -2.57
CA THR A 44 -2.72 -22.80 -3.96
C THR A 44 -1.84 -21.99 -4.91
N TYR A 45 -1.60 -20.72 -4.59
CA TYR A 45 -0.75 -19.83 -5.38
C TYR A 45 -0.05 -18.79 -4.50
N ILE A 46 1.19 -18.43 -4.84
CA ILE A 46 1.92 -17.34 -4.20
C ILE A 46 2.54 -16.45 -5.28
N LYS A 47 2.47 -15.14 -5.08
CA LYS A 47 3.26 -14.18 -5.86
C LYS A 47 3.98 -13.22 -4.94
N MET A 48 5.17 -12.83 -5.35
CA MET A 48 5.89 -11.72 -4.75
C MET A 48 5.32 -10.41 -5.29
N LEU A 49 4.73 -9.61 -4.41
CA LEU A 49 4.24 -8.28 -4.74
C LEU A 49 5.39 -7.29 -4.86
N ARG A 50 6.32 -7.33 -3.90
CA ARG A 50 7.44 -6.39 -3.77
C ARG A 50 8.57 -7.03 -2.97
N TYR A 51 9.77 -6.55 -3.20
CA TYR A 51 10.88 -6.77 -2.29
C TYR A 51 11.79 -5.54 -2.25
N ARG A 52 12.63 -5.48 -1.22
CA ARG A 52 13.81 -4.63 -1.17
C ARG A 52 14.93 -5.46 -0.56
N TYR A 53 16.12 -5.28 -1.07
CA TYR A 53 17.30 -5.92 -0.54
C TYR A 53 18.42 -4.90 -0.50
N LEU A 54 19.06 -4.79 0.67
CA LEU A 54 20.26 -4.03 0.90
C LEU A 54 21.39 -5.02 1.19
N PRO A 55 22.37 -5.17 0.27
CA PRO A 55 23.41 -6.17 0.41
C PRO A 55 24.11 -6.17 1.76
N GLY A 56 24.14 -7.34 2.40
CA GLY A 56 24.74 -7.55 3.71
C GLY A 56 24.15 -6.73 4.86
N GLN A 57 22.95 -6.16 4.71
CA GLN A 57 22.23 -5.43 5.78
C GLN A 57 20.88 -6.05 6.10
N ASN A 58 19.88 -5.85 5.23
CA ASN A 58 18.51 -6.35 5.43
C ASN A 58 17.83 -6.65 4.10
N ALA A 59 16.78 -7.46 4.18
CA ALA A 59 15.86 -7.69 3.09
C ALA A 59 14.44 -7.65 3.62
N TRP A 60 13.51 -7.23 2.77
CA TRP A 60 12.11 -7.45 3.05
C TRP A 60 11.38 -7.87 1.80
N ILE A 61 10.38 -8.72 1.98
CA ILE A 61 9.64 -9.35 0.89
C ILE A 61 8.16 -9.30 1.25
N CYS A 62 7.33 -8.98 0.27
CA CYS A 62 5.88 -8.92 0.42
C CYS A 62 5.25 -9.93 -0.54
N TYR A 63 4.44 -10.83 -0.01
CA TYR A 63 3.73 -11.86 -0.75
C TYR A 63 2.23 -11.60 -0.74
N GLU A 64 1.56 -11.98 -1.82
CA GLU A 64 0.13 -12.30 -1.82
C GLU A 64 0.02 -13.82 -2.00
N MET A 65 -0.64 -14.47 -1.05
CA MET A 65 -0.95 -15.90 -1.07
C MET A 65 -2.43 -16.08 -1.36
N GLN A 66 -2.76 -16.91 -2.34
CA GLN A 66 -4.11 -17.43 -2.53
C GLN A 66 -4.26 -18.69 -1.69
N ILE A 67 -5.30 -18.73 -0.87
CA ILE A 67 -5.52 -19.77 0.12
C ILE A 67 -6.89 -20.38 -0.11
N THR A 68 -6.95 -21.71 -0.13
CA THR A 68 -8.19 -22.48 -0.07
C THR A 68 -8.33 -23.04 1.34
N ASP A 69 -9.50 -22.89 1.93
CA ASP A 69 -9.88 -23.59 3.16
C ASP A 69 -10.73 -24.80 2.77
N HIS A 70 -10.15 -26.00 2.89
CA HIS A 70 -10.82 -27.27 2.56
C HIS A 70 -11.93 -27.63 3.54
N GLY A 71 -11.96 -27.03 4.74
CA GLY A 71 -13.03 -27.24 5.71
C GLY A 71 -14.31 -26.49 5.33
N THR A 72 -14.18 -25.32 4.73
CA THR A 72 -15.33 -24.47 4.34
C THR A 72 -15.57 -24.42 2.83
N GLY A 73 -14.61 -24.84 2.02
CA GLY A 73 -14.57 -24.66 0.57
C GLY A 73 -14.26 -23.23 0.13
N GLU A 74 -14.04 -22.30 1.07
CA GLU A 74 -13.81 -20.90 0.75
C GLU A 74 -12.42 -20.67 0.16
N LYS A 75 -12.34 -19.68 -0.74
CA LYS A 75 -11.08 -19.20 -1.31
C LYS A 75 -10.88 -17.74 -0.95
N GLY A 76 -9.64 -17.36 -0.68
CA GLY A 76 -9.31 -15.96 -0.44
C GLY A 76 -7.84 -15.66 -0.58
N LYS A 77 -7.48 -14.45 -0.16
CA LYS A 77 -6.14 -13.90 -0.30
C LYS A 77 -5.65 -13.39 1.03
N GLN A 78 -4.37 -13.64 1.32
CA GLN A 78 -3.67 -13.06 2.44
C GLN A 78 -2.38 -12.41 1.96
N ILE A 79 -2.14 -11.17 2.42
CA ILE A 79 -0.87 -10.50 2.19
C ILE A 79 0.02 -10.73 3.41
N PHE A 80 1.26 -11.09 3.15
CA PHE A 80 2.30 -11.25 4.18
C PHE A 80 3.49 -10.36 3.86
N PHE A 81 4.00 -9.69 4.88
CA PHE A 81 5.21 -8.88 4.81
C PHE A 81 6.28 -9.52 5.69
N GLY A 82 7.35 -10.04 5.09
CA GLY A 82 8.52 -10.59 5.77
C GLY A 82 9.67 -9.59 5.81
N TYR A 83 10.38 -9.54 6.94
CA TYR A 83 11.59 -8.75 7.15
C TYR A 83 12.70 -9.65 7.68
N LEU A 84 13.87 -9.53 7.06
CA LEU A 84 15.10 -10.27 7.35
C LEU A 84 16.19 -9.27 7.70
N ASP A 85 16.95 -9.55 8.76
CA ASP A 85 18.05 -8.70 9.22
C ASP A 85 19.23 -9.55 9.71
N LEU A 86 20.43 -8.99 9.74
CA LEU A 86 21.68 -9.68 10.08
C LEU A 86 22.20 -9.21 11.43
N ALA A 87 21.38 -9.32 12.49
CA ALA A 87 21.82 -8.96 13.84
C ALA A 87 20.80 -9.37 14.93
N ASN A 88 19.96 -10.41 14.72
CA ASN A 88 18.87 -10.74 15.64
C ASN A 88 17.83 -9.60 15.77
N GLU A 89 17.85 -8.60 14.88
CA GLU A 89 16.88 -7.51 14.88
C GLU A 89 15.48 -8.01 14.53
N ALA A 90 15.36 -9.05 13.70
CA ALA A 90 14.07 -9.63 13.36
C ALA A 90 13.38 -10.23 14.60
N TYR A 91 14.14 -10.92 15.47
CA TYR A 91 13.60 -11.40 16.75
C TYR A 91 13.17 -10.24 17.67
N GLN A 92 13.98 -9.18 17.76
CA GLN A 92 13.62 -8.00 18.55
C GLN A 92 12.37 -7.30 18.00
N MET A 93 12.21 -7.23 16.67
CA MET A 93 11.00 -6.73 16.02
C MET A 93 9.80 -7.62 16.31
N TYR A 94 9.97 -8.95 16.29
CA TYR A 94 8.93 -9.90 16.68
C TYR A 94 8.47 -9.68 18.13
N ARG A 95 9.41 -9.59 19.07
CA ARG A 95 9.12 -9.31 20.49
C ARG A 95 8.34 -8.01 20.68
N ARG A 96 8.80 -6.91 20.08
CA ARG A 96 8.09 -5.61 20.12
C ARG A 96 6.72 -5.64 19.44
N ALA A 97 6.54 -6.49 18.43
CA ALA A 97 5.26 -6.63 17.75
C ALA A 97 4.23 -7.38 18.60
N LEU A 98 4.66 -8.34 19.45
CA LEU A 98 3.80 -9.03 20.41
C LEU A 98 3.25 -8.10 21.52
N GLU A 99 3.94 -7.00 21.82
CA GLU A 99 3.50 -6.01 22.81
C GLU A 99 2.34 -5.13 22.31
N ARG A 100 1.95 -5.26 21.05
CA ARG A 100 0.91 -4.44 20.41
C ARG A 100 -0.33 -5.28 20.13
N PRO A 101 -1.54 -4.68 20.14
CA PRO A 101 -2.73 -5.37 19.66
C PRO A 101 -2.59 -5.66 18.16
N LEU A 102 -2.60 -6.94 17.82
CA LEU A 102 -2.61 -7.43 16.45
C LEU A 102 -4.03 -7.88 16.11
N LEU A 103 -4.49 -7.55 14.90
CA LEU A 103 -5.68 -8.22 14.37
C LEU A 103 -5.29 -9.63 13.96
N THR A 104 -6.18 -10.59 14.18
CA THR A 104 -6.04 -11.95 13.64
C THR A 104 -6.56 -11.95 12.20
N PRO A 105 -5.68 -12.12 11.19
CA PRO A 105 -6.15 -12.30 9.82
C PRO A 105 -6.97 -13.58 9.68
N LYS A 106 -7.75 -13.68 8.60
CA LYS A 106 -8.63 -14.83 8.36
C LYS A 106 -7.89 -16.18 8.33
N TYR A 107 -6.65 -16.20 7.85
CA TYR A 107 -5.90 -17.42 7.57
C TYR A 107 -4.73 -17.65 8.54
N GLY A 108 -4.97 -17.44 9.84
CA GLY A 108 -4.01 -17.72 10.92
C GLY A 108 -3.56 -16.49 11.71
N PRO A 109 -2.51 -16.61 12.54
CA PRO A 109 -1.97 -15.50 13.31
C PRO A 109 -1.56 -14.26 12.49
N GLY A 110 -1.58 -13.09 13.13
CA GLY A 110 -1.14 -11.84 12.52
C GLY A 110 0.37 -11.65 12.44
N LEU A 111 1.15 -12.52 13.06
CA LEU A 111 2.59 -12.40 13.23
C LEU A 111 3.23 -13.79 13.36
N TYR A 112 4.38 -13.96 12.71
CA TYR A 112 5.19 -15.17 12.73
C TYR A 112 6.66 -14.82 12.88
N PHE A 113 7.42 -15.71 13.51
CA PHE A 113 8.88 -15.65 13.53
C PHE A 113 9.45 -16.99 13.05
N PHE A 114 10.43 -16.93 12.17
CA PHE A 114 11.13 -18.07 11.61
C PHE A 114 12.60 -18.00 12.04
N PRO A 115 12.98 -18.67 13.15
CA PRO A 115 14.34 -18.58 13.70
C PRO A 115 15.42 -18.96 12.70
N ASP A 116 15.21 -20.05 11.95
CA ASP A 116 16.16 -20.57 10.96
C ASP A 116 16.44 -19.60 9.80
N PHE A 117 15.62 -18.55 9.67
CA PHE A 117 15.70 -17.56 8.59
C PHE A 117 16.00 -16.14 9.11
N ASP A 118 16.16 -15.97 10.43
CA ASP A 118 16.13 -14.68 11.15
C ASP A 118 15.08 -13.73 10.54
N MET A 119 13.86 -14.24 10.41
CA MET A 119 12.78 -13.58 9.68
C MET A 119 11.54 -13.42 10.55
N VAL A 120 11.04 -12.20 10.61
CA VAL A 120 9.73 -11.87 11.18
C VAL A 120 8.76 -11.57 10.05
N MET A 121 7.53 -12.07 10.16
CA MET A 121 6.51 -11.93 9.11
C MET A 121 5.19 -11.45 9.70
N TRP A 122 4.65 -10.36 9.17
CA TRP A 122 3.35 -9.81 9.55
C TRP A 122 2.30 -10.19 8.52
N GLY A 123 1.17 -10.73 8.98
CA GLY A 123 -0.04 -10.82 8.20
C GLY A 123 -0.69 -9.44 8.11
N PHE A 124 -0.95 -8.96 6.89
CA PHE A 124 -1.74 -7.75 6.68
C PHE A 124 -3.09 -7.87 7.41
N PRO A 125 -3.55 -6.82 8.12
CA PRO A 125 -3.07 -5.43 8.09
C PRO A 125 -2.07 -5.02 9.20
N ASN A 126 -1.38 -5.96 9.84
CA ASN A 126 -0.53 -5.69 11.02
C ASN A 126 0.84 -5.07 10.72
N ASP A 127 0.93 -4.13 9.76
CA ASP A 127 2.20 -3.49 9.40
C ASP A 127 2.77 -2.67 10.57
N PRO A 128 4.02 -2.94 11.04
CA PRO A 128 4.58 -2.31 12.23
C PRO A 128 4.85 -0.81 12.08
N LYS A 129 4.93 -0.28 10.85
CA LYS A 129 5.15 1.15 10.57
C LYS A 129 3.91 1.85 10.03
N LEU A 130 2.80 1.13 9.81
CA LEU A 130 1.48 1.69 9.52
C LEU A 130 0.45 1.29 10.62
N PRO A 131 0.68 1.65 11.89
CA PRO A 131 -0.12 1.15 13.02
C PRO A 131 -1.59 1.59 13.00
N ARG A 132 -1.97 2.55 12.15
CA ARG A 132 -3.36 3.01 12.00
C ARG A 132 -4.06 2.42 10.78
N LEU A 133 -3.38 1.58 10.00
CA LEU A 133 -3.94 0.93 8.80
C LEU A 133 -5.18 0.09 9.13
N GLN A 134 -5.15 -0.59 10.27
CA GLN A 134 -6.30 -1.36 10.78
C GLN A 134 -7.57 -0.50 10.88
N ARG A 135 -7.46 0.74 11.38
CA ARG A 135 -8.60 1.66 11.52
C ARG A 135 -9.20 2.07 10.18
N MET A 136 -8.38 2.15 9.15
CA MET A 136 -8.85 2.49 7.80
C MET A 136 -9.54 1.32 7.08
N LEU A 137 -9.34 0.10 7.55
CA LEU A 137 -9.97 -1.12 7.03
C LEU A 137 -11.19 -1.54 7.86
N ASP A 138 -11.32 -1.01 9.07
CA ASP A 138 -12.46 -1.26 9.94
C ASP A 138 -13.65 -0.41 9.48
N GLU A 139 -14.64 -1.07 8.90
CA GLU A 139 -15.85 -0.43 8.38
C GLU A 139 -16.57 0.39 9.46
N SER A 140 -16.65 -0.12 10.70
CA SER A 140 -17.36 0.57 11.78
C SER A 140 -16.67 1.88 12.18
N THR A 141 -15.35 1.87 12.28
CA THR A 141 -14.51 3.03 12.58
C THR A 141 -14.60 4.03 11.44
N PHE A 142 -14.55 3.57 10.20
CA PHE A 142 -14.58 4.46 9.06
C PHE A 142 -15.96 5.08 8.84
N ARG A 143 -17.06 4.37 9.09
CA ARG A 143 -18.42 4.95 9.09
C ARG A 143 -18.57 6.10 10.08
N LYS A 144 -17.94 6.00 11.26
CA LYS A 144 -17.91 7.11 12.22
C LYS A 144 -17.18 8.33 11.66
N VAL A 145 -16.04 8.12 10.99
CA VAL A 145 -15.32 9.20 10.30
C VAL A 145 -16.17 9.81 9.19
N MET A 146 -16.84 9.00 8.37
CA MET A 146 -17.73 9.53 7.32
C MET A 146 -18.89 10.34 7.90
N HIS A 147 -19.44 9.94 9.05
CA HIS A 147 -20.50 10.69 9.73
C HIS A 147 -19.98 12.01 10.34
N GLU A 148 -18.82 11.96 11.02
CA GLU A 148 -18.19 13.13 11.65
C GLU A 148 -17.79 14.19 10.62
N TYR A 149 -17.25 13.76 9.48
CA TYR A 149 -16.75 14.64 8.40
C TYR A 149 -17.65 14.60 7.16
N ARG A 150 -18.96 14.46 7.35
CA ARG A 150 -19.92 14.24 6.26
C ARG A 150 -19.89 15.33 5.19
N GLU A 151 -19.68 16.58 5.60
CA GLU A 151 -19.61 17.73 4.69
C GLU A 151 -18.40 17.62 3.76
N GLN A 152 -17.24 17.23 4.29
CA GLN A 152 -16.01 17.03 3.52
C GLN A 152 -16.13 15.86 2.54
N PHE A 153 -16.97 14.87 2.84
CA PHE A 153 -17.25 13.74 1.95
C PHE A 153 -18.46 13.98 1.02
N HIS A 154 -19.01 15.20 1.01
CA HIS A 154 -20.19 15.57 0.21
C HIS A 154 -21.41 14.67 0.48
N ILE A 155 -21.64 14.32 1.75
CA ILE A 155 -22.78 13.49 2.20
C ILE A 155 -23.86 14.40 2.80
N PRO A 156 -24.99 14.63 2.09
CA PRO A 156 -26.10 15.48 2.55
C PRO A 156 -26.64 15.05 3.92
N ALA A 157 -27.08 16.00 4.74
CA ALA A 157 -27.45 15.83 6.16
C ALA A 157 -28.48 14.71 6.41
N GLU A 158 -29.39 14.54 5.46
CA GLU A 158 -30.52 13.63 5.45
C GLU A 158 -30.19 12.21 4.98
N LEU A 159 -29.03 12.00 4.36
CA LEU A 159 -28.63 10.70 3.82
C LEU A 159 -27.72 9.93 4.77
N SER A 160 -27.88 8.61 4.79
CA SER A 160 -26.98 7.67 5.47
C SER A 160 -26.13 6.91 4.48
N VAL A 161 -24.97 6.42 4.93
CA VAL A 161 -24.18 5.44 4.18
C VAL A 161 -24.78 4.06 4.40
N ASP A 162 -25.31 3.44 3.36
CA ASP A 162 -25.95 2.12 3.46
C ASP A 162 -24.91 1.01 3.31
N THR A 163 -24.17 1.03 2.20
CA THR A 163 -23.11 0.04 1.93
C THR A 163 -21.75 0.71 1.96
N LEU A 164 -20.73 -0.01 2.45
CA LEU A 164 -19.35 0.41 2.40
C LEU A 164 -18.47 -0.78 2.05
N LYS A 165 -17.75 -0.70 0.94
CA LYS A 165 -16.78 -1.72 0.52
C LYS A 165 -15.39 -1.12 0.46
N ILE A 166 -14.47 -1.70 1.20
CA ILE A 166 -13.08 -1.24 1.30
C ILE A 166 -12.19 -2.22 0.52
N LYS A 167 -11.41 -1.71 -0.42
CA LYS A 167 -10.51 -2.51 -1.27
C LYS A 167 -9.09 -1.98 -1.21
N ILE A 168 -8.12 -2.89 -1.10
CA ILE A 168 -6.71 -2.54 -1.19
C ILE A 168 -6.37 -2.27 -2.65
N VAL A 169 -5.94 -1.06 -2.96
CA VAL A 169 -5.48 -0.67 -4.31
C VAL A 169 -3.98 -0.89 -4.42
N LYS A 170 -3.23 -0.45 -3.41
CA LYS A 170 -1.77 -0.54 -3.40
C LYS A 170 -1.24 -0.59 -1.98
N TYR A 171 -0.41 -1.59 -1.72
CA TYR A 171 0.31 -1.69 -0.46
C TYR A 171 1.82 -1.64 -0.73
N VAL A 172 2.51 -0.75 -0.01
CA VAL A 172 3.97 -0.65 0.02
C VAL A 172 4.38 -0.79 1.48
N PRO A 173 4.88 -1.97 1.87
CA PRO A 173 5.19 -2.25 3.27
C PRO A 173 6.02 -1.16 3.92
N GLN A 174 5.69 -0.90 5.18
CA GLN A 174 6.25 0.11 6.06
C GLN A 174 6.14 1.57 5.60
N THR A 175 5.63 1.80 4.39
CA THR A 175 5.73 3.10 3.72
C THR A 175 4.36 3.72 3.54
N ARG A 176 3.43 3.00 2.89
CA ARG A 176 2.08 3.51 2.61
C ARG A 176 1.11 2.42 2.17
N CYS A 177 -0.17 2.67 2.37
CA CYS A 177 -1.25 1.89 1.78
C CYS A 177 -2.28 2.82 1.14
N THR A 178 -2.80 2.44 -0.02
CA THR A 178 -3.90 3.10 -0.72
C THR A 178 -5.08 2.16 -0.74
N LEU A 179 -6.21 2.64 -0.22
CA LEU A 179 -7.48 1.95 -0.15
C LEU A 179 -8.50 2.69 -1.02
N ARG A 180 -9.40 1.93 -1.63
CA ARG A 180 -10.57 2.43 -2.34
C ARG A 180 -11.80 2.11 -1.51
N TYR A 181 -12.65 3.11 -1.34
CA TYR A 181 -13.93 3.00 -0.66
C TYR A 181 -15.01 3.16 -1.72
N ASP A 182 -15.79 2.12 -1.95
CA ASP A 182 -17.00 2.17 -2.77
C ASP A 182 -18.19 2.16 -1.80
N TYR A 183 -19.08 3.15 -1.84
CA TYR A 183 -20.22 3.22 -0.93
C TYR A 183 -21.50 3.67 -1.63
N THR A 184 -22.64 3.34 -1.02
CA THR A 184 -23.96 3.82 -1.45
C THR A 184 -24.58 4.67 -0.36
N LEU A 185 -25.27 5.73 -0.75
CA LEU A 185 -26.13 6.48 0.15
C LEU A 185 -27.56 5.92 0.12
N SER A 186 -28.38 6.33 1.10
CA SER A 186 -29.77 5.89 1.26
C SER A 186 -30.71 6.31 0.13
N ASP A 187 -30.30 7.26 -0.71
CA ASP A 187 -30.99 7.62 -1.96
C ASP A 187 -30.61 6.70 -3.15
N GLY A 188 -29.73 5.72 -2.93
CA GLY A 188 -29.23 4.81 -3.95
C GLY A 188 -28.03 5.34 -4.75
N SER A 189 -27.57 6.57 -4.50
CA SER A 189 -26.42 7.13 -5.21
C SER A 189 -25.13 6.37 -4.86
N HIS A 190 -24.31 6.12 -5.90
CA HIS A 190 -23.04 5.39 -5.78
C HIS A 190 -21.85 6.35 -5.78
N HIS A 191 -20.97 6.17 -4.81
CA HIS A 191 -19.81 7.04 -4.61
C HIS A 191 -18.51 6.23 -4.48
N ARG A 192 -17.41 6.86 -4.85
CA ARG A 192 -16.06 6.30 -4.70
C ARG A 192 -15.09 7.37 -4.22
N MET A 193 -14.21 6.95 -3.31
CA MET A 193 -13.06 7.74 -2.89
C MET A 193 -11.84 6.87 -2.59
N TYR A 194 -10.69 7.53 -2.44
CA TYR A 194 -9.41 6.89 -2.14
C TYR A 194 -8.81 7.43 -0.87
N GLY A 195 -8.52 6.54 0.08
CA GLY A 195 -7.75 6.85 1.27
C GLY A 195 -6.29 6.43 1.12
N LYS A 196 -5.36 7.26 1.55
CA LYS A 196 -3.92 6.97 1.56
C LYS A 196 -3.37 7.18 2.96
N ILE A 197 -2.86 6.11 3.57
CA ILE A 197 -2.10 6.18 4.82
C ILE A 197 -0.62 6.13 4.55
N PHE A 198 0.15 6.86 5.36
CA PHE A 198 1.59 6.94 5.23
C PHE A 198 2.30 6.58 6.55
N GLY A 199 3.48 6.00 6.43
CA GLY A 199 4.39 5.78 7.55
C GLY A 199 4.92 7.11 8.08
N ARG A 200 5.44 7.09 9.32
CA ARG A 200 5.84 8.30 10.07
C ARG A 200 6.84 9.23 9.39
N ARG A 201 7.59 8.75 8.39
CA ARG A 201 8.58 9.55 7.66
C ARG A 201 7.96 10.49 6.62
N VAL A 202 6.69 10.29 6.30
CA VAL A 202 5.98 11.09 5.30
C VAL A 202 4.88 11.86 6.04
N ASN A 203 4.89 13.18 5.89
CA ASN A 203 3.85 14.03 6.43
C ASN A 203 2.69 14.10 5.42
N ALA A 204 1.59 13.41 5.71
CA ALA A 204 0.41 13.40 4.86
C ALA A 204 -0.28 14.77 4.78
N GLY A 205 -0.11 15.64 5.78
CA GLY A 205 -0.64 17.01 5.76
C GLY A 205 0.02 17.89 4.71
N ILE A 206 1.35 17.76 4.51
CA ILE A 206 2.06 18.45 3.41
C ILE A 206 1.50 17.99 2.07
N ILE A 207 1.30 16.67 1.89
CA ILE A 207 0.73 16.12 0.66
C ILE A 207 -0.69 16.64 0.45
N TYR A 208 -1.53 16.64 1.49
CA TYR A 208 -2.89 17.16 1.43
C TYR A 208 -2.92 18.63 1.02
N ASN A 209 -2.14 19.49 1.70
CA ASN A 209 -2.07 20.92 1.39
C ASN A 209 -1.56 21.16 -0.04
N THR A 210 -0.53 20.43 -0.48
CA THR A 210 -0.01 20.53 -1.85
C THR A 210 -1.08 20.15 -2.87
N THR A 211 -1.78 19.03 -2.66
CA THR A 211 -2.89 18.62 -3.54
C THR A 211 -4.02 19.65 -3.52
N LYS A 212 -4.32 20.26 -2.36
CA LYS A 212 -5.34 21.30 -2.22
C LYS A 212 -4.98 22.56 -3.00
N SER A 213 -3.76 23.07 -2.87
CA SER A 213 -3.27 24.20 -3.66
C SER A 213 -3.35 23.93 -5.17
N LEU A 214 -2.99 22.73 -5.61
CA LEU A 214 -3.11 22.33 -7.02
C LEU A 214 -4.58 22.24 -7.46
N TRP A 215 -5.46 21.70 -6.63
CA TRP A 215 -6.89 21.57 -6.92
C TRP A 215 -7.59 22.94 -7.00
N ASP A 216 -7.24 23.88 -6.11
CA ASP A 216 -7.77 25.26 -6.08
C ASP A 216 -7.18 26.17 -7.19
N SER A 217 -6.09 25.72 -7.83
CA SER A 217 -5.36 26.48 -8.85
C SER A 217 -6.20 26.80 -10.08
N GLU A 218 -5.81 27.84 -10.81
CA GLU A 218 -6.43 28.20 -12.09
C GLU A 218 -6.28 27.08 -13.14
N MET A 219 -5.18 26.33 -13.10
CA MET A 219 -4.95 25.20 -14.01
C MET A 219 -6.00 24.09 -13.84
N SER A 220 -6.31 23.75 -12.59
CA SER A 220 -7.37 22.78 -12.26
C SER A 220 -8.74 23.32 -12.65
N ARG A 221 -9.05 24.59 -12.33
CA ARG A 221 -10.32 25.24 -12.72
C ARG A 221 -10.53 25.32 -14.23
N ARG A 222 -9.47 25.56 -15.00
CA ARG A 222 -9.47 25.54 -16.48
C ARG A 222 -9.35 24.14 -17.09
N ARG A 223 -9.31 23.09 -16.27
CA ARG A 223 -9.15 21.68 -16.67
C ARG A 223 -7.91 21.41 -17.52
N GLN A 224 -6.86 22.21 -17.34
CA GLN A 224 -5.54 21.95 -17.94
C GLN A 224 -4.86 20.74 -17.28
N VAL A 225 -5.16 20.52 -16.00
CA VAL A 225 -4.76 19.33 -15.25
C VAL A 225 -5.94 18.84 -14.42
N LEU A 226 -6.18 17.53 -14.42
CA LEU A 226 -7.17 16.91 -13.54
C LEU A 226 -6.48 16.53 -12.22
N VAL A 227 -6.88 17.19 -11.15
CA VAL A 227 -6.39 16.92 -9.79
C VAL A 227 -7.57 16.33 -9.00
N PRO A 228 -7.40 15.21 -8.29
CA PRO A 228 -8.47 14.67 -7.45
C PRO A 228 -8.75 15.66 -6.32
N GLU A 229 -10.02 15.86 -6.00
CA GLU A 229 -10.41 16.75 -4.91
C GLU A 229 -9.87 16.17 -3.58
N PRO A 230 -9.09 16.93 -2.80
CA PRO A 230 -8.69 16.52 -1.47
C PRO A 230 -9.85 16.75 -0.49
N LEU A 231 -10.46 15.64 -0.06
CA LEU A 231 -11.66 15.65 0.78
C LEU A 231 -11.30 15.89 2.25
N LEU A 232 -10.36 15.12 2.79
CA LEU A 232 -10.06 15.13 4.22
C LEU A 232 -8.61 14.75 4.50
N PHE A 233 -8.01 15.37 5.50
CA PHE A 233 -6.78 14.93 6.14
C PHE A 233 -7.04 14.59 7.61
N VAL A 234 -6.60 13.40 8.04
CA VAL A 234 -6.74 12.91 9.42
C VAL A 234 -5.34 12.77 10.04
N PRO A 235 -4.88 13.77 10.83
CA PRO A 235 -3.52 13.81 11.38
C PRO A 235 -3.18 12.59 12.23
N GLU A 236 -4.11 12.12 13.05
CA GLU A 236 -3.92 11.01 14.00
C GLU A 236 -3.64 9.69 13.27
N TRP A 237 -4.09 9.60 12.03
CA TRP A 237 -3.91 8.43 11.16
C TRP A 237 -2.74 8.61 10.20
N ASN A 238 -2.22 9.84 10.07
CA ASN A 238 -1.32 10.25 9.00
C ASN A 238 -1.84 9.80 7.63
N ALA A 239 -3.12 10.10 7.39
CA ALA A 239 -3.86 9.66 6.22
C ALA A 239 -4.66 10.79 5.59
N LEU A 240 -4.80 10.76 4.27
CA LEU A 240 -5.62 11.69 3.51
C LEU A 240 -6.61 10.94 2.62
N PHE A 241 -7.71 11.60 2.28
CA PHE A 241 -8.79 11.10 1.45
C PHE A 241 -9.00 12.03 0.27
N MET A 242 -9.26 11.45 -0.89
CA MET A 242 -9.49 12.19 -2.13
C MET A 242 -10.62 11.58 -2.93
N SER A 243 -11.29 12.40 -3.74
CA SER A 243 -12.32 11.93 -4.67
C SER A 243 -11.77 10.97 -5.72
N ASP A 244 -12.66 10.21 -6.35
CA ASP A 244 -12.33 9.42 -7.54
C ASP A 244 -12.03 10.34 -8.74
N LEU A 245 -11.08 9.93 -9.57
CA LEU A 245 -10.89 10.48 -10.90
C LEU A 245 -11.20 9.41 -11.92
N GLN A 246 -12.16 9.70 -12.79
CA GLN A 246 -12.46 8.83 -13.92
C GLN A 246 -11.27 8.82 -14.88
N GLY A 247 -10.88 7.63 -15.32
CA GLY A 247 -9.77 7.47 -16.25
C GLY A 247 -9.45 6.01 -16.53
N ILE A 248 -8.60 5.81 -17.53
CA ILE A 248 -8.07 4.51 -17.95
C ILE A 248 -6.60 4.46 -17.54
N ASN A 249 -6.10 3.28 -17.17
CA ASN A 249 -4.69 3.14 -16.86
C ASN A 249 -3.85 3.36 -18.13
N MET A 250 -2.82 4.21 -18.04
CA MET A 250 -1.94 4.52 -19.18
C MET A 250 -1.34 3.27 -19.82
N ASP A 251 -0.98 2.27 -19.01
CA ASP A 251 -0.41 1.01 -19.50
C ASP A 251 -1.34 0.26 -20.46
N GLU A 252 -2.66 0.46 -20.37
CA GLU A 252 -3.67 -0.19 -21.22
C GLU A 252 -3.85 0.51 -22.56
N ARG A 253 -3.32 1.73 -22.71
CA ARG A 253 -3.48 2.58 -23.90
C ARG A 253 -2.15 3.02 -24.48
N LEU A 254 -1.03 2.51 -23.96
CA LEU A 254 0.30 2.97 -24.32
C LEU A 254 0.58 2.84 -25.83
N ASP A 255 0.10 1.75 -26.44
CA ASP A 255 0.27 1.47 -27.87
C ASP A 255 -0.63 2.34 -28.77
N GLU A 256 -1.64 3.00 -28.19
CA GLU A 256 -2.61 3.85 -28.89
C GLU A 256 -2.28 5.34 -28.79
N ILE A 257 -1.20 5.67 -28.09
CA ILE A 257 -0.85 7.03 -27.72
C ILE A 257 0.33 7.50 -28.56
N ASP A 258 0.20 8.71 -29.10
CA ASP A 258 1.34 9.47 -29.62
C ASP A 258 2.19 9.97 -28.45
N LEU A 259 3.25 9.22 -28.13
CA LEU A 259 4.13 9.51 -27.00
C LEU A 259 4.83 10.86 -27.14
N GLU A 260 5.22 11.26 -28.35
CA GLU A 260 5.93 12.52 -28.55
C GLU A 260 5.00 13.70 -28.23
N LYS A 261 3.78 13.66 -28.78
CA LYS A 261 2.74 14.65 -28.48
C LYS A 261 2.40 14.69 -26.99
N ILE A 262 2.13 13.54 -26.37
CA ILE A 262 1.77 13.49 -24.94
C ILE A 262 2.93 13.96 -24.06
N CYS A 263 4.18 13.64 -24.40
CA CYS A 263 5.33 14.14 -23.66
C CYS A 263 5.45 15.67 -23.73
N ALA A 264 5.23 16.27 -24.90
CA ALA A 264 5.24 17.72 -25.06
C ALA A 264 4.12 18.39 -24.24
N GLU A 265 2.89 17.88 -24.34
CA GLU A 265 1.73 18.38 -23.57
C GLU A 265 1.95 18.22 -22.06
N THR A 266 2.45 17.06 -21.63
CA THR A 266 2.78 16.78 -20.23
C THR A 266 3.87 17.71 -19.71
N GLY A 267 4.88 18.03 -20.54
CA GLY A 267 5.95 18.96 -20.19
C GLY A 267 5.41 20.37 -19.94
N ALA A 268 4.52 20.87 -20.81
CA ALA A 268 3.87 22.16 -20.60
C ALA A 268 3.00 22.19 -19.34
N ILE A 269 2.22 21.12 -19.08
CA ILE A 269 1.42 21.00 -17.85
C ILE A 269 2.34 20.98 -16.63
N LEU A 270 3.43 20.21 -16.65
CA LEU A 270 4.37 20.11 -15.55
C LEU A 270 5.04 21.45 -15.25
N ALA A 271 5.45 22.19 -16.28
CA ALA A 271 5.99 23.54 -16.13
C ALA A 271 4.98 24.49 -15.49
N GLY A 272 3.71 24.43 -15.90
CA GLY A 272 2.63 25.20 -15.27
C GLY A 272 2.43 24.83 -13.80
N MET A 273 2.43 23.52 -13.47
CA MET A 273 2.29 23.05 -12.09
C MET A 273 3.41 23.54 -11.18
N GLN A 274 4.63 23.68 -11.70
CA GLN A 274 5.78 24.23 -10.97
C GLN A 274 5.64 25.72 -10.65
N GLN A 275 4.74 26.44 -11.34
CA GLN A 275 4.45 27.86 -11.11
C GLN A 275 3.28 28.08 -10.16
N VAL A 276 2.56 27.02 -9.76
CA VAL A 276 1.49 27.13 -8.76
C VAL A 276 2.13 27.47 -7.41
N ASP A 277 1.63 28.51 -6.76
CA ASP A 277 2.05 28.84 -5.40
C ASP A 277 1.55 27.76 -4.43
N ILE A 278 2.49 26.93 -3.98
CA ILE A 278 2.23 25.89 -2.99
C ILE A 278 2.75 26.39 -1.64
N GLY A 279 1.88 27.09 -0.92
CA GLY A 279 2.18 27.55 0.43
C GLY A 279 2.61 26.41 1.36
N GLY A 280 3.65 26.65 2.17
CA GLY A 280 4.10 25.72 3.21
C GLY A 280 5.08 24.63 2.75
N LEU A 281 5.57 24.66 1.51
CA LEU A 281 6.75 23.90 1.13
C LEU A 281 7.99 24.59 1.72
N THR A 282 8.54 24.02 2.80
CA THR A 282 9.89 24.35 3.24
C THR A 282 10.88 23.73 2.24
N GLU A 283 11.88 24.50 1.82
CA GLU A 283 13.01 23.97 1.05
C GLU A 283 13.55 22.70 1.73
N ARG A 284 13.53 21.59 0.99
CA ARG A 284 14.22 20.38 1.45
C ARG A 284 15.70 20.62 1.27
N SER A 285 16.46 20.73 2.37
CA SER A 285 17.92 20.73 2.29
C SER A 285 18.39 19.46 1.56
N ASP A 286 19.14 19.63 0.48
CA ASP A 286 19.48 18.59 -0.52
C ASP A 286 20.24 17.35 -0.02
N ARG A 287 20.47 17.19 1.29
CA ARG A 287 21.38 16.16 1.84
C ARG A 287 20.81 14.75 2.02
N GLN A 288 19.54 14.46 1.72
CA GLN A 288 18.92 13.18 2.16
C GLN A 288 18.28 12.28 1.09
N THR A 289 18.46 12.53 -0.21
CA THR A 289 17.75 11.67 -1.19
C THR A 289 18.56 11.29 -2.43
N MET A 290 19.72 10.65 -2.26
CA MET A 290 20.19 9.70 -3.28
C MET A 290 19.51 8.35 -3.05
N PHE A 291 18.32 8.17 -3.62
CA PHE A 291 17.82 6.82 -3.92
C PHE A 291 18.26 6.48 -5.35
N GLN A 292 19.29 5.64 -5.49
CA GLN A 292 19.47 4.92 -6.75
C GLN A 292 18.30 3.95 -6.93
N VAL A 293 17.37 4.31 -7.81
CA VAL A 293 16.58 3.30 -8.51
C VAL A 293 17.48 2.80 -9.63
N VAL A 294 18.14 1.66 -9.41
CA VAL A 294 18.81 0.95 -10.49
C VAL A 294 17.72 0.44 -11.43
N LYS A 295 17.47 1.17 -12.52
CA LYS A 295 16.84 0.63 -13.72
C LYS A 295 17.94 -0.12 -14.47
N SER A 296 17.79 -1.43 -14.67
CA SER A 296 18.65 -2.16 -15.59
C SER A 296 18.35 -1.66 -17.01
N GLN A 297 19.38 -1.11 -17.65
CA GLN A 297 19.41 -0.93 -19.10
C GLN A 297 19.92 -2.24 -19.68
N ASP A 298 19.14 -2.85 -20.58
CA ASP A 298 19.57 -4.02 -21.34
C ASP A 298 20.39 -3.54 -22.55
N THR A 299 21.63 -4.04 -22.64
CA THR A 299 22.40 -4.18 -23.88
C THR A 299 22.89 -5.61 -23.94
#